data_AF-A0A9N9SFU5-F1
#
_entry.id   AF-A0A9N9SFU5-F1
#
_cell.length_a   1.000
_cell.length_b   1.000
_cell.length_c   1.000
_cell.angle_alpha   90.00
_cell.angle_beta   90.00
_cell.angle_gamma   90.00
#
_symmetry.space_group_name_H-M   'P 1'
#
loop_
_entity.id
_entity.type
_entity.pdbx_description
1 polymer ?
#
loop_
_entity_poly.entity_id
_entity_poly.type
_entity_poly.pdbx_seq_one_letter_code
_entity_poly.pdbx_strand_id
1 'polypeptide(L)'
;MPSARLSLREEDVVRLALEFLHNRELHISQLSLERETGVINGNYSDDPLELLKAFDARKFRFTILKHKYTELLCIKSEANAIGSSVDNAVEEVVKVLSDLEKCAPSKEEYSTMCLLLTLPRLTDHLHYKDWNPSNARVQCFREIYSLVAEFLPGDRKTSDEERYSSAKNDRLIQLIIKGEATDITTSDA
;
A
#
# COMPACT_ATOMS: atom_id res chain seq x y z
N MET A 1 46.86 15.54 -18.09
CA MET A 1 45.53 16.10 -17.78
C MET A 1 45.42 16.29 -16.28
N PRO A 2 44.85 17.40 -15.76
CA PRO A 2 44.70 17.56 -14.32
C PRO A 2 43.72 16.50 -13.82
N SER A 3 44.17 15.65 -12.90
CA SER A 3 43.36 14.61 -12.29
C SER A 3 42.30 15.30 -11.43
N ALA A 4 41.06 15.38 -11.92
CA ALA A 4 39.95 15.88 -11.13
C ALA A 4 39.75 14.96 -9.93
N ARG A 5 39.98 15.47 -8.72
CA ARG A 5 39.66 14.75 -7.49
C ARG A 5 38.15 14.72 -7.35
N LEU A 6 37.54 13.60 -7.74
CA LEU A 6 36.15 13.29 -7.45
C LEU A 6 36.04 12.96 -5.96
N SER A 7 35.28 13.77 -5.22
CA SER A 7 34.88 13.48 -3.85
C SER A 7 33.48 12.88 -3.90
N LEU A 8 33.38 11.57 -3.71
CA LEU A 8 32.12 10.83 -3.60
C LEU A 8 31.84 10.56 -2.12
N ARG A 9 30.68 10.99 -1.61
CA ARG A 9 30.21 10.60 -0.28
C ARG A 9 29.34 9.36 -0.42
N GLU A 10 29.29 8.55 0.63
CA GLU A 10 28.44 7.35 0.70
C GLU A 10 26.98 7.67 0.37
N GLU A 11 26.47 8.77 0.90
CA GLU A 11 25.11 9.26 0.63
C GLU A 11 24.86 9.54 -0.87
N ASP A 12 25.87 9.98 -1.61
CA ASP A 12 25.75 10.25 -3.05
C ASP A 12 25.65 8.94 -3.85
N VAL A 13 26.32 7.86 -3.40
CA VAL A 13 26.22 6.52 -3.98
C VAL A 13 24.84 5.92 -3.73
N VAL A 14 24.33 6.07 -2.50
CA VAL A 14 22.99 5.58 -2.14
C VAL A 14 21.92 6.28 -2.97
N ARG A 15 22.00 7.61 -3.14
CA ARG A 15 21.06 8.35 -4.00
C ARG A 15 21.09 7.90 -5.46
N LEU A 16 22.28 7.59 -5.99
CA LEU A 16 22.43 7.05 -7.34
C LEU A 16 21.78 5.67 -7.50
N ALA A 17 21.93 4.81 -6.49
CA ALA A 17 21.27 3.50 -6.46
C ALA A 17 19.74 3.64 -6.36
N LEU A 18 19.25 4.54 -5.50
CA LEU A 18 17.82 4.81 -5.36
C LEU A 18 17.20 5.37 -6.64
N GLU A 19 17.91 6.25 -7.36
CA GLU A 19 17.49 6.72 -8.69
C GLU A 19 17.35 5.57 -9.69
N PHE A 20 18.36 4.68 -9.74
CA PHE A 20 18.34 3.52 -10.63
C PHE A 20 17.16 2.59 -10.34
N LEU A 21 16.88 2.33 -9.06
CA LEU A 21 15.75 1.49 -8.64
C LEU A 21 14.41 2.14 -9.01
N HIS A 22 14.29 3.46 -8.80
CA HIS A 22 13.10 4.22 -9.17
C HIS A 22 12.80 4.19 -10.68
N ASN A 23 13.82 4.44 -11.52
CA ASN A 23 13.68 4.44 -13.00
C ASN A 23 13.35 3.06 -13.59
N ARG A 24 13.39 2.00 -12.77
CA ARG A 24 13.07 0.62 -13.15
C ARG A 24 11.83 0.10 -12.43
N GLU A 25 11.10 0.96 -11.72
CA GLU A 25 9.90 0.60 -10.94
C GLU A 25 10.17 -0.50 -9.89
N LEU A 26 11.41 -0.59 -9.40
CA LEU A 26 11.84 -1.57 -8.40
C LEU A 26 11.52 -1.09 -6.98
N HIS A 27 10.24 -0.78 -6.73
CA HIS A 27 9.78 -0.09 -5.53
C HIS A 27 10.09 -0.83 -4.21
N ILE A 28 10.03 -2.18 -4.21
CA ILE A 28 10.34 -2.98 -3.01
C ILE A 28 11.82 -2.83 -2.65
N SER A 29 12.72 -2.98 -3.63
CA SER A 29 14.16 -2.82 -3.42
C SER A 29 14.53 -1.38 -3.06
N GLN A 30 13.84 -0.39 -3.63
CA GLN A 30 14.00 1.01 -3.27
C GLN A 30 13.70 1.22 -1.78
N LEU A 31 12.52 0.80 -1.32
CA LEU A 31 12.10 0.89 0.09
C LEU A 31 13.07 0.16 1.04
N SER A 32 13.55 -1.03 0.68
CA SER A 32 14.54 -1.76 1.47
C SER A 32 15.85 -0.98 1.62
N LEU A 33 16.34 -0.37 0.53
CA LEU A 33 17.58 0.40 0.56
C LEU A 33 17.40 1.71 1.36
N GLU A 34 16.26 2.38 1.24
CA GLU A 34 15.93 3.59 2.03
C GLU A 34 15.90 3.26 3.53
N ARG A 35 15.31 2.12 3.91
CA ARG A 35 15.28 1.61 5.29
C ARG A 35 16.66 1.34 5.88
N GLU A 36 17.48 0.62 5.13
CA GLU A 36 18.80 0.19 5.62
C GLU A 36 19.79 1.34 5.72
N THR A 37 19.70 2.30 4.80
CA THR A 37 20.66 3.41 4.71
C THR A 37 20.18 4.67 5.43
N GLY A 38 18.88 4.81 5.69
CA GLY A 38 18.27 6.04 6.21
C GLY A 38 18.24 7.19 5.19
N VAL A 39 18.65 6.95 3.94
CA VAL A 39 18.66 7.94 2.86
C VAL A 39 17.42 7.72 2.01
N ILE A 40 16.50 8.69 1.98
CA ILE A 40 15.21 8.58 1.27
C ILE A 40 15.27 9.33 -0.06
N ASN A 41 14.81 8.71 -1.15
CA ASN A 41 14.71 9.34 -2.46
C ASN A 41 13.24 9.59 -2.84
N GLY A 42 12.73 10.77 -2.47
CA GLY A 42 11.36 11.18 -2.79
C GLY A 42 10.32 10.87 -1.70
N ASN A 43 9.04 10.93 -2.08
CA ASN A 43 7.90 11.13 -1.18
C ASN A 43 7.36 9.87 -0.46
N TYR A 44 8.07 8.74 -0.50
CA TYR A 44 7.64 7.54 0.22
C TYR A 44 8.03 7.71 1.68
N SER A 45 7.09 8.14 2.54
CA SER A 45 7.32 8.03 3.97
C SER A 45 7.36 6.55 4.34
N ASP A 46 8.46 6.10 4.92
CA ASP A 46 8.57 4.74 5.45
C ASP A 46 7.70 4.51 6.70
N ASP A 47 7.12 5.58 7.23
CA ASP A 47 6.18 5.53 8.34
C ASP A 47 4.95 4.68 7.96
N PRO A 48 4.63 3.63 8.75
CA PRO A 48 3.35 2.97 8.66
C PRO A 48 2.22 4.00 8.62
N LEU A 49 1.21 3.80 7.76
CA LEU A 49 0.06 4.72 7.65
C LEU A 49 -0.56 5.03 9.03
N GLU A 50 -0.55 4.06 9.94
CA GLU A 50 -1.05 4.20 11.32
C GLU A 50 -0.29 5.22 12.18
N LEU A 51 0.94 5.59 11.82
CA LEU A 51 1.73 6.62 12.50
C LEU A 51 1.45 8.02 11.96
N LEU A 52 0.79 8.12 10.80
CA LEU A 52 0.45 9.41 10.20
C LEU A 52 -0.76 9.99 10.95
N LYS A 53 -0.55 11.08 11.67
CA LYS A 53 -1.60 11.73 12.51
C LYS A 53 -2.89 12.08 11.75
N ALA A 54 -2.82 12.25 10.44
CA ALA A 54 -3.98 12.54 9.59
C ALA A 54 -4.72 11.28 9.09
N PHE A 55 -4.10 10.09 9.18
CA PHE A 55 -4.69 8.87 8.66
C PHE A 55 -5.75 8.33 9.62
N ASP A 56 -6.98 8.21 9.13
CA ASP A 56 -8.08 7.61 9.88
C ASP A 56 -8.00 6.07 9.84
N ALA A 57 -7.07 5.52 10.62
CA ALA A 57 -6.84 4.08 10.75
C ALA A 57 -8.09 3.33 11.22
N ARG A 58 -8.93 3.98 12.05
CA ARG A 58 -10.18 3.39 12.55
C ARG A 58 -11.15 3.18 11.40
N LYS A 59 -11.40 4.22 10.60
CA LYS A 59 -12.29 4.15 9.44
C LYS A 59 -11.76 3.19 8.38
N PHE A 60 -10.46 3.21 8.10
CA PHE A 60 -9.84 2.25 7.19
C PHE A 60 -10.10 0.80 7.62
N ARG A 61 -9.81 0.48 8.89
CA ARG A 61 -10.01 -0.86 9.45
C ARG A 61 -11.49 -1.27 9.40
N PHE A 62 -12.39 -0.37 9.78
CA PHE A 62 -13.82 -0.63 9.75
C PHE A 62 -14.30 -0.93 8.32
N THR A 63 -13.91 -0.14 7.33
CA THR A 63 -14.26 -0.35 5.92
C THR A 63 -13.80 -1.73 5.43
N ILE A 64 -12.54 -2.10 5.64
CA ILE A 64 -12.02 -3.42 5.23
C ILE A 64 -12.80 -4.55 5.90
N LEU A 65 -12.99 -4.48 7.22
CA LEU A 65 -13.69 -5.51 7.97
C LEU A 65 -15.16 -5.62 7.58
N LYS A 66 -15.83 -4.51 7.26
CA LYS A 66 -17.22 -4.48 6.82
C LYS A 66 -17.38 -5.24 5.50
N HIS A 67 -16.53 -4.96 4.52
CA HIS A 67 -16.57 -5.68 3.23
C HIS A 67 -16.23 -7.16 3.41
N LYS A 68 -15.19 -7.49 4.19
CA LYS A 68 -14.87 -8.89 4.54
C LYS A 68 -16.06 -9.60 5.19
N TYR A 69 -16.72 -8.96 6.14
CA TYR A 69 -17.88 -9.52 6.85
C TYR A 69 -19.03 -9.82 5.89
N THR A 70 -19.37 -8.88 5.01
CA THR A 70 -20.46 -9.08 4.03
C THR A 70 -20.15 -10.20 3.04
N GLU A 71 -18.89 -10.34 2.62
CA GLU A 71 -18.46 -11.45 1.76
C GLU A 71 -18.56 -12.80 2.48
N LEU A 72 -18.12 -12.87 3.75
CA LEU A 72 -18.25 -14.07 4.58
C LEU A 72 -19.71 -14.46 4.83
N LEU A 73 -20.61 -13.49 5.04
CA LEU A 73 -22.04 -13.76 5.18
C LEU A 73 -22.64 -14.39 3.90
N CYS A 74 -22.18 -13.94 2.72
CA CYS A 74 -22.60 -14.54 1.45
C CYS A 74 -22.12 -16.00 1.35
N ILE A 75 -20.84 -16.26 1.62
CA ILE A 75 -20.25 -17.61 1.60
C ILE A 75 -20.99 -18.53 2.58
N LYS A 76 -21.27 -18.06 3.79
CA LYS A 76 -22.03 -18.80 4.80
C LYS A 76 -23.43 -19.16 4.29
N SER A 77 -24.13 -18.21 3.68
CA SER A 77 -25.49 -18.42 3.13
C SER A 77 -25.47 -19.49 2.02
N GLU A 78 -24.50 -19.42 1.11
CA GLU A 78 -24.32 -20.38 0.02
C GLU A 78 -23.91 -21.78 0.53
N ALA A 79 -22.99 -21.86 1.49
CA ALA A 79 -22.56 -23.12 2.09
C ALA A 79 -23.70 -23.85 2.82
N ASN A 80 -24.55 -23.08 3.53
CA ASN A 80 -25.76 -23.60 4.17
C ASN A 80 -26.74 -24.19 3.14
N ALA A 81 -26.84 -23.60 1.94
CA ALA A 81 -27.73 -24.08 0.89
C ALA A 81 -27.26 -25.43 0.28
N ILE A 82 -25.96 -25.70 0.32
CA ILE A 82 -25.33 -26.89 -0.28
C ILE A 82 -25.13 -28.02 0.76
N GLY A 83 -25.38 -27.76 2.04
CA GLY A 83 -25.25 -28.76 3.12
C GLY A 83 -23.80 -29.11 3.47
N SER A 84 -22.85 -28.21 3.20
CA SER A 84 -21.44 -28.35 3.61
C SER A 84 -21.26 -28.03 5.10
N SER A 85 -20.19 -28.52 5.74
CA SER A 85 -19.82 -28.07 7.10
C SER A 85 -19.45 -26.58 7.07
N VAL A 86 -20.14 -25.79 7.90
CA VAL A 86 -20.06 -24.32 7.94
C VAL A 86 -19.35 -23.83 9.22
N ASP A 87 -18.87 -24.75 10.06
CA ASP A 87 -18.42 -24.45 11.41
C ASP A 87 -17.25 -23.44 11.42
N ASN A 88 -16.24 -23.65 10.57
CA ASN A 88 -15.11 -22.72 10.43
C ASN A 88 -15.54 -21.33 9.92
N ALA A 89 -16.51 -21.27 9.01
CA ALA A 89 -17.00 -20.00 8.47
C ALA A 89 -17.80 -19.22 9.52
N VAL A 90 -18.56 -19.92 10.37
CA VAL A 90 -19.30 -19.30 11.47
C VAL A 90 -18.35 -18.69 12.49
N GLU A 91 -17.29 -19.42 12.88
CA GLU A 91 -16.26 -18.89 13.78
C GLU A 91 -15.60 -17.62 13.22
N GLU A 92 -15.25 -17.63 11.94
CA GLU A 92 -14.65 -16.47 11.29
C GLU A 92 -15.61 -15.27 11.23
N VAL A 93 -16.89 -15.50 10.92
CA VAL A 93 -17.93 -14.46 10.93
C VAL A 93 -18.05 -13.82 12.32
N VAL A 94 -18.10 -14.61 13.39
CA VAL A 94 -18.19 -14.12 14.78
C VAL A 94 -16.94 -13.32 15.16
N LYS A 95 -15.76 -13.79 14.77
CA LYS A 95 -14.50 -13.09 15.01
C LYS A 95 -14.48 -11.72 14.32
N VAL A 96 -14.84 -11.67 13.03
CA VAL A 96 -14.88 -10.42 12.27
C VAL A 96 -15.93 -9.46 12.85
N LEU A 97 -17.09 -9.96 13.27
CA LEU A 97 -18.12 -9.15 13.91
C LEU A 97 -17.62 -8.52 15.23
N SER A 98 -16.91 -9.27 16.07
CA SER A 98 -16.28 -8.73 17.29
C SER A 98 -15.22 -7.67 16.99
N ASP A 99 -14.45 -7.83 15.90
CA ASP A 99 -13.47 -6.83 15.49
C ASP A 99 -14.12 -5.56 14.91
N LEU A 100 -15.28 -5.68 14.26
CA LEU A 100 -16.09 -4.55 13.80
C LEU A 100 -16.58 -3.70 14.96
N GLU A 101 -17.01 -4.30 16.07
CA GLU A 101 -17.47 -3.58 17.27
C GLU A 101 -16.42 -2.59 17.79
N LYS A 102 -15.15 -2.97 17.73
CA LYS A 102 -14.02 -2.18 18.24
C LYS A 102 -13.74 -0.92 17.41
N CYS A 103 -14.13 -0.92 16.14
CA CYS A 103 -13.79 0.15 15.19
C CYS A 103 -15.01 0.83 14.56
N ALA A 104 -16.24 0.39 14.88
CA ALA A 104 -17.46 1.00 14.38
C ALA A 104 -17.53 2.50 14.72
N PRO A 105 -17.91 3.36 13.75
CA PRO A 105 -18.01 4.80 13.98
C PRO A 105 -19.22 5.15 14.86
N SER A 106 -20.24 4.31 14.89
CA SER A 106 -21.41 4.47 15.75
C SER A 106 -22.03 3.12 16.16
N LYS A 107 -22.89 3.15 17.18
CA LYS A 107 -23.64 1.97 17.64
C LYS A 107 -24.62 1.48 16.58
N GLU A 108 -25.20 2.39 15.80
CA GLU A 108 -26.15 2.10 14.73
C GLU A 108 -25.48 1.34 13.59
N GLU A 109 -24.25 1.70 13.22
CA GLU A 109 -23.49 0.96 12.20
C GLU A 109 -23.17 -0.47 12.65
N TYR A 110 -22.73 -0.65 13.89
CA TYR A 110 -22.51 -2.00 14.43
C TYR A 110 -23.81 -2.80 14.53
N SER A 111 -24.90 -2.17 14.98
CA SER A 111 -26.22 -2.80 15.07
C SER A 111 -26.71 -3.27 13.70
N THR A 112 -26.40 -2.52 12.64
CA THR A 112 -26.68 -2.94 11.26
C THR A 112 -25.91 -4.22 10.90
N MET A 113 -24.64 -4.34 11.27
CA MET A 113 -23.86 -5.57 11.02
C MET A 113 -24.45 -6.79 11.75
N CYS A 114 -24.90 -6.60 12.99
CA CYS A 114 -25.61 -7.63 13.75
C CYS A 114 -26.93 -8.03 13.08
N LEU A 115 -27.69 -7.06 12.55
CA LEU A 115 -28.93 -7.34 11.82
C LEU A 115 -28.65 -8.20 10.57
N LEU A 116 -27.60 -7.91 9.80
CA LEU A 116 -27.28 -8.69 8.61
C LEU A 116 -27.03 -10.18 8.91
N LEU A 117 -26.54 -10.51 10.12
CA LEU A 117 -26.32 -11.89 10.54
C LEU A 117 -27.61 -12.70 10.66
N THR A 118 -28.74 -12.03 10.92
CA THR A 118 -30.04 -12.68 11.13
C THR A 118 -30.81 -12.90 9.84
N LEU A 119 -30.35 -12.31 8.73
CA LEU A 119 -31.01 -12.42 7.44
C LEU A 119 -30.70 -13.76 6.78
N PRO A 120 -31.67 -14.40 6.10
CA PRO A 120 -31.42 -15.63 5.36
C PRO A 120 -30.54 -15.40 4.12
N ARG A 121 -30.70 -14.24 3.46
CA ARG A 121 -29.80 -13.79 2.38
C ARG A 121 -29.42 -12.33 2.60
N LEU A 122 -28.18 -11.99 2.27
CA LEU A 122 -27.68 -10.62 2.38
C LEU A 122 -28.52 -9.63 1.56
N THR A 123 -28.98 -10.04 0.37
CA THR A 123 -29.79 -9.24 -0.55
C THR A 123 -31.19 -8.91 -0.04
N ASP A 124 -31.65 -9.52 1.05
CA ASP A 124 -32.93 -9.19 1.67
C ASP A 124 -32.87 -7.82 2.39
N HIS A 125 -31.68 -7.29 2.63
CA HIS A 125 -31.48 -5.93 3.12
C HIS A 125 -31.47 -4.90 1.98
N LEU A 126 -32.19 -3.79 2.13
CA LEU A 126 -32.37 -2.76 1.08
C LEU A 126 -31.03 -2.26 0.51
N HIS A 127 -30.03 -1.99 1.36
CA HIS A 127 -28.70 -1.53 0.93
C HIS A 127 -27.84 -2.58 0.22
N TYR A 128 -28.23 -3.86 0.26
CA TYR A 128 -27.48 -4.97 -0.32
C TYR A 128 -28.23 -5.68 -1.45
N LYS A 129 -29.34 -5.09 -1.92
CA LYS A 129 -30.21 -5.71 -2.95
C LYS A 129 -29.44 -6.11 -4.22
N ASP A 130 -28.54 -5.25 -4.69
CA ASP A 130 -27.73 -5.46 -5.89
C ASP A 130 -26.28 -5.88 -5.56
N TRP A 131 -26.06 -6.39 -4.35
CA TRP A 131 -24.74 -6.78 -3.89
C TRP A 131 -24.25 -8.04 -4.60
N ASN A 132 -22.97 -8.03 -4.98
CA ASN A 132 -22.22 -9.22 -5.39
C ASN A 132 -20.74 -9.00 -5.06
N PRO A 133 -19.91 -10.08 -4.98
CA PRO A 133 -18.52 -9.96 -4.59
C PRO A 133 -17.70 -9.00 -5.45
N SER A 134 -17.94 -8.97 -6.77
CA SER A 134 -17.20 -8.11 -7.70
C SER A 134 -17.48 -6.63 -7.44
N ASN A 135 -18.76 -6.23 -7.38
CA ASN A 135 -19.16 -4.86 -7.10
C ASN A 135 -18.73 -4.43 -5.69
N ALA A 136 -18.83 -5.32 -4.71
CA ALA A 136 -18.41 -5.06 -3.33
C ALA A 136 -16.91 -4.77 -3.23
N ARG A 137 -16.06 -5.57 -3.90
CA ARG A 137 -14.61 -5.35 -3.93
C ARG A 137 -14.22 -4.05 -4.62
N VAL A 138 -14.89 -3.69 -5.73
CA VAL A 138 -14.69 -2.39 -6.39
C VAL A 138 -15.09 -1.23 -5.47
N GLN A 139 -16.21 -1.36 -4.75
CA GLN A 139 -16.66 -0.36 -3.80
C GLN A 139 -15.69 -0.23 -2.61
N CYS A 140 -15.22 -1.35 -2.08
CA CYS A 140 -14.17 -1.40 -1.06
C CYS A 140 -12.93 -0.64 -1.51
N PHE A 141 -12.44 -0.92 -2.72
CA PHE A 141 -11.28 -0.21 -3.27
C PHE A 141 -11.53 1.30 -3.37
N ARG A 142 -12.69 1.75 -3.86
CA ARG A 142 -13.01 3.19 -3.96
C ARG A 142 -13.04 3.88 -2.59
N GLU A 143 -13.66 3.24 -1.60
CA GLU A 143 -13.73 3.75 -0.23
C GLU A 143 -12.34 3.82 0.39
N ILE A 144 -11.54 2.77 0.27
CA ILE A 144 -10.18 2.71 0.80
C ILE A 144 -9.26 3.71 0.10
N TYR A 145 -9.31 3.78 -1.22
CA TYR A 145 -8.52 4.73 -2.00
C TYR A 145 -8.77 6.16 -1.52
N SER A 146 -10.02 6.54 -1.24
CA SER A 146 -10.33 7.88 -0.71
C SER A 146 -9.68 8.19 0.65
N LEU A 147 -9.31 7.17 1.42
CA LEU A 147 -8.63 7.29 2.72
C LEU A 147 -7.12 7.26 2.60
N VAL A 148 -6.57 6.58 1.59
CA VAL A 148 -5.12 6.43 1.41
C VAL A 148 -4.52 7.37 0.38
N ALA A 149 -5.33 7.94 -0.52
CA ALA A 149 -4.85 8.68 -1.70
C ALA A 149 -3.91 9.85 -1.35
N GLU A 150 -4.16 10.57 -0.26
CA GLU A 150 -3.30 11.68 0.16
C GLU A 150 -1.94 11.25 0.72
N PHE A 151 -1.83 9.98 1.12
CA PHE A 151 -0.62 9.33 1.63
C PHE A 151 0.09 8.53 0.56
N LEU A 152 -0.60 8.19 -0.53
CA LEU A 152 0.01 7.55 -1.68
C LEU A 152 0.87 8.59 -2.43
N PRO A 153 2.09 8.22 -2.83
CA PRO A 153 2.92 9.05 -3.68
C PRO A 153 2.38 9.00 -5.13
N GLY A 154 1.29 9.71 -5.37
CA GLY A 154 0.71 9.92 -6.70
C GLY A 154 0.48 11.42 -6.94
N ASP A 155 1.23 11.98 -7.90
CA ASP A 155 1.11 13.35 -8.43
C ASP A 155 1.29 14.53 -7.44
N ARG A 156 2.02 14.35 -6.34
CA ARG A 156 2.63 15.51 -5.67
C ARG A 156 3.66 16.14 -6.60
N LYS A 157 3.22 17.15 -7.37
CA LYS A 157 4.08 18.05 -8.14
C LYS A 157 5.31 18.39 -7.31
N THR A 158 6.45 18.09 -7.90
CA THR A 158 7.82 18.54 -7.65
C THR A 158 7.94 19.97 -7.12
N SER A 159 7.50 20.25 -5.90
CA SER A 159 7.71 21.55 -5.23
C SER A 159 8.66 21.46 -4.04
N ASP A 160 8.95 20.25 -3.54
CA ASP A 160 9.91 20.01 -2.46
C ASP A 160 11.26 19.46 -2.97
N GLU A 161 11.66 19.80 -4.20
CA GLU A 161 12.95 19.37 -4.80
C GLU A 161 14.19 19.89 -4.05
N GLU A 162 14.04 20.84 -3.13
CA GLU A 162 15.18 21.47 -2.43
C GLU A 162 15.69 20.69 -1.21
N ARG A 163 14.93 19.73 -0.66
CA ARG A 163 15.36 19.00 0.56
C ARG A 163 16.21 17.76 0.30
N TYR A 164 16.19 17.22 -0.92
CA TYR A 164 16.94 16.02 -1.27
C TYR A 164 17.56 16.20 -2.65
N SER A 165 18.84 16.56 -2.71
CA SER A 165 19.59 16.62 -3.96
C SER A 165 19.84 15.20 -4.47
N SER A 166 18.86 14.58 -5.13
CA SER A 166 19.01 13.28 -5.76
C SER A 166 19.68 13.39 -7.13
N ALA A 167 20.39 12.34 -7.51
CA ALA A 167 20.90 12.19 -8.86
C ALA A 167 19.72 12.01 -9.83
N LYS A 168 19.84 12.57 -11.04
CA LYS A 168 18.81 12.54 -12.09
C LYS A 168 19.43 12.11 -13.43
N ASN A 169 18.61 11.53 -14.31
CA ASN A 169 18.92 11.10 -15.68
C ASN A 169 19.88 9.91 -15.80
N ASP A 170 19.64 8.82 -15.07
CA ASP A 170 20.42 7.57 -15.12
C ASP A 170 21.91 7.83 -14.84
N ARG A 171 22.19 8.74 -13.90
CA ARG A 171 23.55 9.20 -13.64
C ARG A 171 24.48 8.08 -13.21
N LEU A 172 23.95 7.08 -12.49
CA LEU A 172 24.71 5.87 -12.09
C LEU A 172 25.22 5.11 -13.31
N ILE A 173 24.35 4.86 -14.28
CA ILE A 173 24.69 4.14 -15.52
C ILE A 173 25.74 4.93 -16.30
N GLN A 174 25.57 6.25 -16.41
CA GLN A 174 26.54 7.11 -17.10
C GLN A 174 27.92 7.08 -16.45
N LEU A 175 27.99 7.04 -15.12
CA LEU A 175 29.25 6.96 -14.38
C LEU A 175 29.93 5.60 -14.57
N ILE A 176 29.16 4.50 -14.53
CA ILE A 176 29.68 3.14 -14.78
C ILE A 176 30.24 3.03 -16.21
N ILE A 177 29.47 3.46 -17.22
CA ILE A 177 29.91 3.44 -18.63
C ILE A 177 31.18 4.26 -18.82
N LYS A 178 31.29 5.43 -18.19
CA LYS A 178 32.52 6.24 -18.25
C LYS A 178 33.71 5.57 -17.57
N GLY A 179 33.48 4.88 -16.45
CA GLY A 179 34.52 4.12 -15.74
C GLY A 179 35.09 2.98 -16.59
N GLU A 180 34.21 2.18 -17.20
CA GLU A 180 34.61 1.12 -18.13
C GLU A 180 35.38 1.68 -19.35
N ALA A 181 34.90 2.80 -19.91
CA ALA A 181 35.58 3.45 -21.04
C ALA A 181 36.98 4.00 -20.67
N THR A 182 37.21 4.38 -19.42
CA THR A 182 38.55 4.81 -18.97
C THR A 182 39.53 3.64 -18.83
N ASP A 183 39.10 2.46 -18.40
CA ASP A 183 39.98 1.28 -18.28
C ASP A 183 40.38 0.67 -19.63
N ILE A 184 39.56 0.80 -20.68
CA ILE A 184 39.92 0.34 -22.03
C ILE A 184 41.07 1.18 -22.62
N THR A 185 41.18 2.46 -22.24
CA THR A 185 42.24 3.35 -22.77
C THR A 185 43.59 3.24 -22.06
N THR A 186 43.67 2.52 -20.93
CA THR A 186 44.92 2.28 -20.18
C THR A 186 45.50 0.88 -20.42
N SER A 187 44.79 0.02 -21.16
CA SER A 187 45.22 -1.35 -21.50
C SER A 187 46.17 -1.44 -22.72
N ASP A 188 46.37 -0.36 -23.48
CA ASP A 188 47.17 -0.36 -24.73
C ASP A 188 48.43 0.54 -24.64
N ALA A 189 49.11 0.56 -23.47
CA ALA A 189 50.40 1.24 -23.29
C ALA A 189 51.42 0.37 -22.56
#